data_AF-E6YTV7-F1
#
_entry.id   AF-E6YTV7-F1
#
_cell.length_a   1.000
_cell.length_b   1.000
_cell.length_c   1.000
_cell.angle_alpha   90.00
_cell.angle_beta   90.00
_cell.angle_gamma   90.00
#
_symmetry.space_group_name_H-M   'P 1'
#
loop_
_entity.id
_entity.type
_entity.pdbx_description
1 polymer ?
#
loop_
_entity_poly.entity_id
_entity_poly.type
_entity_poly.pdbx_seq_one_letter_code
_entity_poly.pdbx_strand_id
1 'polypeptide(L)' 'MKTSQLKQIPILKTDKEAENFVDTADLTDYDLTGFKSVHFEFLPKEAS' A
#
# COMPACT_ATOMS: atom_id res chain seq x y z
N MET A 1 15.80 6.75 1.83
CA MET A 1 15.08 8.03 1.64
C MET A 1 14.87 8.67 3.01
N LYS A 2 14.95 10.00 3.15
CA LYS A 2 14.64 10.69 4.41
C LYS A 2 13.11 10.81 4.51
N THR A 3 12.49 10.03 5.40
CA THR A 3 11.03 9.94 5.55
C THR A 3 10.40 11.18 6.15
N SER A 4 11.20 12.07 6.74
CA SER A 4 10.78 13.34 7.34
C SER A 4 10.12 14.35 6.39
N GLN A 5 10.12 14.09 5.07
CA GLN A 5 9.42 14.91 4.08
C GLN A 5 8.17 14.22 3.49
N LEU A 6 7.91 12.96 3.84
CA LEU A 6 6.79 12.19 3.33
C LEU A 6 5.51 12.46 4.15
N LYS A 7 4.36 12.42 3.49
CA LYS A 7 3.04 12.63 4.10
C LYS A 7 2.68 11.44 4.99
N GLN A 8 1.96 11.69 6.07
CA GLN A 8 1.44 10.59 6.90
C GLN A 8 0.23 9.92 6.21
N ILE A 9 0.11 8.60 6.37
CA ILE A 9 -1.04 7.86 5.82
C ILE A 9 -2.33 8.28 6.55
N PRO A 10 -3.41 8.60 5.81
CA PRO A 10 -4.69 8.99 6.42
C PRO A 10 -5.38 7.81 7.10
N ILE A 11 -6.25 8.12 8.07
CA ILE A 11 -7.15 7.12 8.65
C ILE A 11 -8.33 6.92 7.71
N LEU A 12 -8.38 5.74 7.09
CA LEU A 12 -9.47 5.30 6.20
C LEU A 12 -10.44 4.45 7.01
N LYS A 13 -11.74 4.77 6.99
CA LYS A 13 -12.74 4.14 7.87
C LYS A 13 -13.52 3.02 7.19
N THR A 14 -13.46 2.95 5.87
CA THR A 14 -14.17 1.96 5.07
C THR A 14 -13.26 1.38 3.98
N ASP A 15 -13.54 0.15 3.58
CA ASP A 15 -12.82 -0.51 2.48
C ASP A 15 -12.90 0.31 1.19
N LYS A 16 -14.08 0.88 0.90
CA LYS A 16 -14.29 1.76 -0.26
C LYS A 16 -13.42 3.02 -0.23
N GLU A 17 -13.21 3.62 0.94
CA GLU A 17 -12.28 4.75 1.07
C GLU A 17 -10.83 4.30 0.82
N ALA A 18 -10.46 3.11 1.28
CA ALA A 18 -9.13 2.55 1.04
C ALA A 18 -8.89 2.21 -0.44
N GLU A 19 -9.86 1.59 -1.10
CA GLU A 19 -9.84 1.31 -2.54
C GLU A 19 -9.65 2.61 -3.33
N ASN A 20 -10.51 3.61 -3.11
CA ASN A 20 -10.42 4.90 -3.78
C ASN A 20 -9.07 5.61 -3.53
N PHE A 21 -8.53 5.50 -2.31
CA PHE A 21 -7.24 6.09 -1.97
C PHE A 21 -6.10 5.44 -2.76
N VAL A 22 -6.03 4.11 -2.77
CA VAL A 22 -4.98 3.38 -3.49
C VAL A 22 -5.07 3.59 -5.01
N ASP A 23 -6.28 3.72 -5.56
CA ASP A 23 -6.49 3.94 -6.98
C ASP A 23 -6.06 5.34 -7.46
N THR A 24 -6.10 6.34 -6.58
CA THR A 24 -5.94 7.76 -6.96
C THR A 24 -4.71 8.45 -6.37
N ALA A 25 -4.17 7.95 -5.25
CA ALA A 25 -3.03 8.56 -4.59
C ALA A 25 -1.70 8.00 -5.13
N ASP A 26 -0.71 8.88 -5.29
CA ASP A 26 0.68 8.45 -5.45
C ASP A 26 1.24 8.04 -4.08
N LEU A 27 1.43 6.73 -3.88
CA LEU A 27 1.92 6.19 -2.61
C LEU A 27 3.40 6.52 -2.34
N THR A 28 4.16 6.98 -3.35
CA THR A 28 5.57 7.37 -3.16
C THR A 28 5.72 8.65 -2.34
N ASP A 29 4.66 9.46 -2.24
CA ASP A 29 4.59 10.67 -1.43
C ASP A 29 4.37 10.40 0.06
N TYR A 30 4.05 9.16 0.46
CA TYR A 30 3.63 8.82 1.81
C TYR A 30 4.68 8.02 2.59
N ASP A 31 4.71 8.22 3.90
CA ASP A 31 5.54 7.46 4.82
C ASP A 31 4.95 6.07 5.05
N LEU A 32 5.57 5.07 4.44
CA LEU A 32 5.19 3.67 4.55
C LEU A 32 6.04 2.89 5.58
N THR A 33 6.92 3.55 6.34
CA THR A 33 7.87 2.86 7.24
C THR A 33 7.22 2.07 8.37
N GLY A 34 5.98 2.42 8.75
CA GLY A 34 5.20 1.66 9.74
C GLY A 34 4.56 0.38 9.19
N PHE A 35 4.58 0.17 7.88
CA PHE A 35 3.98 -0.99 7.23
C PHE A 35 4.99 -2.13 7.09
N LYS A 36 4.47 -3.37 7.04
CA LYS A 36 5.28 -4.54 6.73
C LYS A 36 5.27 -4.76 5.23
N SER A 37 6.46 -4.88 4.64
CA SER A 37 6.57 -5.36 3.27
C SER A 37 6.05 -6.79 3.20
N VAL A 38 5.14 -7.06 2.27
CA VAL A 38 4.60 -8.39 2.02
C VAL A 38 4.93 -8.75 0.58
N HIS A 39 5.48 -9.93 0.38
CA HIS A 39 5.72 -10.49 -0.94
C HIS A 39 4.67 -11.58 -1.20
N PHE A 40 3.95 -11.46 -2.31
CA PHE A 40 2.99 -12.47 -2.75
C PHE A 40 3.57 -13.18 -3.97
N GLU A 41 3.51 -14.51 -3.94
CA GLU A 41 3.87 -15.35 -5.07
C GLU A 41 2.61 -15.99 -5.63
N PHE A 42 2.54 -16.14 -6.96
CA PHE A 42 1.52 -16.97 -7.57
C PHE A 42 1.79 -18.43 -7.20
N LEU A 43 0.74 -19.18 -6.87
CA LEU A 43 0.86 -20.63 -6.75
C LEU A 43 1.36 -21.21 -8.08
N PRO A 44 2.19 -22.27 -8.04
CA PRO A 44 2.58 -23.00 -9.23
C PRO A 44 1.33 -23.38 -10.03
N LYS A 45 1.40 -23.20 -11.35
CA LYS A 45 0.33 -23.69 -12.23
C LYS A 45 0.36 -25.21 -12.20
N GLU A 46 -0.54 -25.84 -11.46
CA GLU A 46 -0.79 -27.28 -11.55
C GLU A 46 -1.22 -27.59 -12.99
N ALA A 47 -0.35 -28.23 -13.77
CA ALA A 47 -0.70 -28.79 -15.05
C ALA A 47 -1.40 -30.14 -14.79
N SER A 48 -2.74 -30.15 -14.88
CA SER A 48 -3.52 -31.39 -15.01
C SER A 48 -3.55 -31.85 -16.45
#